data_AF-A0A0F8YTL9-F1
#
_entry.id   AF-A0A0F8YTL9-F1
#
_cell.length_a   1.000
_cell.length_b   1.000
_cell.length_c   1.000
_cell.angle_alpha   90.00
_cell.angle_beta   90.00
_cell.angle_gamma   90.00
#
_symmetry.space_group_name_H-M   'P 1'
#
loop_
_entity.id
_entity.type
_entity.pdbx_description
1 polymer ?
#
loop_
_entity_poly.entity_id
_entity_poly.type
_entity_poly.pdbx_seq_one_letter_code
_entity_poly.pdbx_strand_id
1 'polypeptide(L)'
;MAEEIAPAKIQLVAKAGFERMRNYRRATAMFVREYAGYYYRQSKGLTGEEPINLIFNTIRAMVPNLVMKSPINEVTTKFTAYKQYAELLSLALDSVNEDIKLKNTIRAWIVSALFGWGIMKVGLAAKGEMIKFGDVNVDPGQVYAELVDLDNFIMDPVCT
;
A
#
# COMPACT_ATOMS: atom_id res chain seq x y z
N MET A 1 -11.05 23.03 -27.43
CA MET A 1 -10.02 24.08 -27.30
C MET A 1 -8.96 23.50 -26.39
N ALA A 2 -7.76 23.22 -26.89
CA ALA A 2 -6.71 22.63 -26.06
C ALA A 2 -6.31 23.66 -24.99
N GLU A 3 -6.53 23.36 -23.72
CA GLU A 3 -6.09 24.24 -22.65
C GLU A 3 -4.57 24.36 -22.69
N GLU A 4 -4.07 25.59 -22.80
CA GLU A 4 -2.65 25.85 -22.67
C GLU A 4 -2.19 25.47 -21.25
N ILE A 5 -1.33 24.46 -21.20
CA ILE A 5 -0.68 23.97 -19.98
C ILE A 5 0.43 24.97 -19.62
N ALA A 6 0.10 25.94 -18.77
CA ALA A 6 1.07 26.89 -18.24
C ALA A 6 1.71 26.35 -16.95
N PRO A 7 3.02 26.54 -16.71
CA PRO A 7 3.70 26.11 -15.48
C PRO A 7 3.03 26.61 -14.20
N ALA A 8 2.51 27.85 -14.22
CA ALA A 8 1.79 28.44 -13.10
C ALA A 8 0.50 27.67 -12.74
N LYS A 9 -0.23 27.14 -13.74
CA LYS A 9 -1.42 26.32 -13.50
C LYS A 9 -1.05 24.99 -12.84
N ILE A 10 0.00 24.32 -13.30
CA ILE A 10 0.49 23.07 -12.68
C ILE A 10 0.88 23.31 -11.22
N GLN A 11 1.60 24.40 -10.94
CA GLN A 11 2.01 24.74 -9.58
C GLN A 11 0.81 24.98 -8.65
N LEU A 12 -0.21 25.69 -9.12
CA LEU A 12 -1.42 25.94 -8.34
C LEU A 12 -2.17 24.64 -8.02
N VAL A 13 -2.32 23.76 -9.00
CA VAL A 13 -2.99 22.46 -8.83
C VAL A 13 -2.21 21.56 -7.85
N ALA A 14 -0.88 21.49 -7.99
CA ALA A 14 -0.04 20.74 -7.05
C ALA A 14 -0.17 21.29 -5.62
N LYS A 15 -0.10 22.62 -5.44
CA LYS A 15 -0.25 23.26 -4.13
C LYS A 15 -1.63 22.99 -3.52
N ALA A 16 -2.69 23.08 -4.32
CA ALA A 16 -4.06 22.79 -3.87
C ALA A 16 -4.19 21.34 -3.37
N GLY A 17 -3.57 20.38 -4.08
CA GLY A 17 -3.50 18.99 -3.65
C GLY A 17 -2.82 18.80 -2.29
N PHE A 18 -1.66 19.44 -2.08
CA PHE A 18 -0.95 19.36 -0.79
C PHE A 18 -1.73 19.99 0.37
N GLU A 19 -2.34 21.16 0.17
CA GLU A 19 -3.12 21.83 1.22
C GLU A 19 -4.36 21.01 1.63
N ARG A 20 -5.03 20.34 0.68
CA ARG A 20 -6.19 19.49 0.98
C ARG A 20 -5.81 18.27 1.83
N MET A 21 -4.65 17.67 1.57
CA MET A 21 -4.15 16.52 2.32
C MET A 21 -3.50 16.90 3.67
N ARG A 22 -3.25 18.19 3.92
CA ARG A 22 -2.49 18.67 5.09
C ARG A 22 -3.07 18.23 6.42
N ASN A 23 -4.39 18.24 6.57
CA ASN A 23 -5.04 17.84 7.82
C ASN A 23 -4.85 16.34 8.10
N TYR A 24 -5.00 15.50 7.07
CA TYR A 24 -4.81 14.06 7.19
C TYR A 24 -3.34 13.71 7.48
N ARG A 25 -2.39 14.36 6.80
CA ARG A 25 -0.95 14.17 7.07
C ARG A 25 -0.57 14.54 8.50
N ARG A 26 -1.11 15.65 9.01
CA ARG A 26 -0.91 16.06 10.41
C ARG A 26 -1.48 15.03 11.40
N ALA A 27 -2.67 14.50 11.12
CA ALA A 27 -3.28 13.46 11.96
C ALA A 27 -2.45 12.17 11.94
N THR A 28 -2.03 11.69 10.76
CA THR A 28 -1.19 10.49 10.63
C THR A 28 0.16 10.67 11.33
N ALA A 29 0.82 11.83 11.18
CA ALA A 29 2.06 12.13 11.88
C ALA A 29 1.88 12.12 13.41
N MET A 30 0.74 12.62 13.93
CA MET A 30 0.40 12.54 15.34
C MET A 30 0.27 11.08 15.81
N PHE A 31 -0.48 10.24 15.08
CA PHE A 31 -0.67 8.84 15.46
C PHE A 31 0.61 8.01 15.37
N VAL A 32 1.44 8.22 14.34
CA VAL A 32 2.74 7.55 14.21
C VAL A 32 3.68 7.96 15.34
N ARG A 33 3.65 9.23 15.75
CA ARG A 33 4.42 9.74 16.88
C ARG A 33 4.01 9.08 18.21
N GLU A 34 2.72 8.82 18.41
CA GLU A 34 2.24 8.05 19.58
C GLU A 34 2.58 6.56 19.47
N TYR A 35 2.49 5.98 18.27
CA TYR A 35 2.85 4.58 18.04
C TYR A 35 4.33 4.28 18.27
N ALA A 36 5.25 5.14 17.82
CA ALA A 36 6.68 4.99 18.12
C ALA A 36 6.95 5.12 19.62
N GLY A 37 6.10 5.83 20.35
CA GLY A 37 6.24 6.09 21.77
C GLY A 37 7.31 7.13 22.08
N TYR A 38 7.48 7.42 23.37
CA TYR A 38 8.34 8.51 23.83
C TYR A 38 9.84 8.21 23.67
N TYR A 39 10.24 6.93 23.61
CA TYR A 39 11.64 6.49 23.50
C TYR A 39 12.33 7.00 22.22
N TYR A 40 11.58 7.23 21.14
CA TYR A 40 12.12 7.78 19.89
C TYR A 40 12.02 9.31 19.79
N ARG A 41 11.42 9.99 20.79
CA ARG A 41 11.24 11.46 20.80
C ARG A 41 12.38 12.22 21.46
N GLN A 42 13.13 11.61 22.38
CA GLN A 42 14.19 12.30 23.12
C GLN A 42 15.57 11.76 22.78
N SER A 43 16.55 12.67 22.66
CA SER A 43 17.97 12.34 22.48
C SER A 43 18.66 11.91 23.78
N LYS A 44 17.99 12.07 24.93
CA LYS A 44 18.47 11.67 26.25
C LYS A 44 17.50 10.67 26.88
N GLY A 45 18.06 9.71 27.63
CA GLY A 45 17.33 8.60 28.24
C GLY A 45 16.18 9.06 29.12
N LEU A 46 15.07 8.35 29.00
CA LEU A 46 13.77 8.63 29.62
C LEU A 46 13.80 8.52 31.14
N THR A 47 13.52 9.62 31.84
CA THR A 47 13.01 9.61 33.21
C THR A 47 11.52 9.26 33.21
N GLY A 48 11.23 7.96 33.26
CA GLY A 48 10.33 7.40 34.29
C GLY A 48 8.80 7.38 34.14
N GLU A 49 8.12 7.97 33.14
CA GLU A 49 6.65 8.16 33.28
C GLU A 49 5.69 7.35 32.37
N GLU A 50 6.14 6.56 31.40
CA GLU A 50 5.24 5.66 30.65
C GLU A 50 5.83 4.24 30.50
N PRO A 51 5.38 3.26 31.31
CA PRO A 51 5.95 1.93 31.29
C PRO A 51 5.53 1.08 30.08
N ILE A 52 4.39 1.35 29.41
CA ILE A 52 3.84 0.48 28.35
C ILE A 52 3.14 1.29 27.25
N ASN A 53 3.59 1.13 25.99
CA ASN A 53 2.90 1.64 24.81
C ASN A 53 1.73 0.71 24.41
N LEU A 54 0.52 1.01 24.89
CA LEU A 54 -0.68 0.21 24.62
C LEU A 54 -1.09 0.22 23.14
N ILE A 55 -0.85 1.32 22.43
CA ILE A 55 -1.15 1.44 20.99
C ILE A 55 -0.26 0.46 20.22
N PHE A 56 1.05 0.47 20.51
CA PHE A 56 2.00 -0.46 19.91
C PHE A 56 1.61 -1.92 20.16
N ASN A 57 1.29 -2.26 21.41
CA ASN A 57 0.89 -3.62 21.77
C ASN A 57 -0.40 -4.06 21.09
N THR A 58 -1.39 -3.17 20.98
CA THR A 58 -2.67 -3.47 20.34
C THR A 58 -2.50 -3.73 18.85
N ILE A 59 -1.74 -2.87 18.14
CA ILE A 59 -1.45 -3.04 16.71
C ILE A 59 -0.65 -4.32 16.48
N ARG A 60 0.36 -4.59 17.33
CA ARG A 60 1.16 -5.81 17.26
C ARG A 60 0.33 -7.08 17.48
N ALA A 61 -0.71 -7.02 18.30
CA ALA A 61 -1.64 -8.14 18.50
C ALA A 61 -2.66 -8.27 17.36
N MET A 62 -3.19 -7.16 16.85
CA MET A 62 -4.28 -7.15 15.87
C MET A 62 -3.81 -7.46 14.44
N VAL A 63 -2.69 -6.89 14.01
CA VAL A 63 -2.21 -6.99 12.62
C VAL A 63 -1.92 -8.44 12.20
N PRO A 64 -1.24 -9.28 13.01
CA PRO A 64 -1.06 -10.69 12.66
C PRO A 64 -2.39 -11.42 12.51
N ASN A 65 -3.38 -11.12 13.37
CA ASN A 65 -4.71 -11.72 13.32
C ASN A 65 -5.48 -11.36 12.04
N LEU A 66 -5.32 -10.14 11.55
CA LEU A 66 -5.94 -9.70 10.29
C LEU A 66 -5.29 -10.32 9.04
N VAL A 67 -3.99 -10.64 9.11
CA VAL A 67 -3.20 -11.21 7.99
C VAL A 67 -2.95 -12.71 8.19
N MET A 68 -3.70 -13.38 9.08
CA MET A 68 -3.39 -14.72 9.60
C MET A 68 -3.14 -15.76 8.50
N LYS A 69 -3.79 -15.61 7.34
CA LYS A 69 -3.58 -16.44 6.15
C LYS A 69 -3.14 -15.57 4.98
N SER A 70 -2.33 -16.13 4.08
CA SER A 70 -2.15 -15.51 2.76
C SER A 70 -3.54 -15.38 2.12
N PRO A 71 -3.88 -14.22 1.54
CA PRO A 71 -5.17 -14.08 0.87
C PRO A 71 -5.24 -15.09 -0.27
N ILE A 72 -6.30 -15.90 -0.26
CA ILE A 72 -6.65 -16.82 -1.35
C ILE A 72 -7.64 -16.06 -2.23
N ASN A 73 -7.38 -16.03 -3.52
CA ASN A 73 -8.27 -15.41 -4.48
C ASN A 73 -9.35 -16.41 -4.87
N GLU A 74 -10.61 -16.00 -4.77
CA GLU A 74 -11.75 -16.79 -5.24
C GLU A 74 -12.36 -16.11 -6.47
N VAL A 75 -11.98 -16.60 -7.66
CA VAL A 75 -12.54 -16.12 -8.92
C VAL A 75 -13.66 -17.05 -9.34
N THR A 76 -14.87 -16.50 -9.46
CA THR A 76 -16.06 -17.25 -9.85
C THR A 76 -16.70 -16.65 -11.10
N THR A 77 -17.52 -17.45 -11.79
CA THR A 77 -18.25 -17.02 -12.97
C THR A 77 -19.67 -17.56 -12.96
N LYS A 78 -20.60 -16.78 -13.52
CA LYS A 78 -22.00 -17.16 -13.67
C LYS A 78 -22.20 -18.17 -14.81
N PHE A 79 -21.27 -18.25 -15.75
CA PHE A 79 -21.37 -19.11 -16.93
C PHE A 79 -20.71 -20.45 -16.67
N THR A 80 -21.49 -21.55 -16.73
CA THR A 80 -20.98 -22.91 -16.46
C THR A 80 -19.81 -23.29 -17.35
N ALA A 81 -19.80 -22.86 -18.62
CA ALA A 81 -18.73 -23.13 -19.57
C ALA A 81 -17.34 -22.60 -19.12
N TYR A 82 -17.30 -21.56 -18.29
CA TYR A 82 -16.05 -20.92 -17.86
C TYR A 82 -15.66 -21.23 -16.42
N LYS A 83 -16.38 -22.14 -15.72
CA LYS A 83 -16.09 -22.46 -14.32
C LYS A 83 -14.67 -22.96 -14.11
N GLN A 84 -14.23 -23.92 -14.94
CA GLN A 84 -12.87 -24.45 -14.88
C GLN A 84 -11.81 -23.38 -15.14
N TYR A 85 -12.09 -22.45 -16.06
CA TYR A 85 -11.18 -21.34 -16.33
C TYR A 85 -11.07 -20.39 -15.13
N ALA A 86 -12.20 -20.09 -14.47
CA ALA A 86 -12.21 -19.26 -13.27
C ALA A 86 -11.44 -19.90 -12.10
N GLU A 87 -11.57 -21.22 -11.92
CA GLU A 87 -10.79 -21.98 -10.94
C GLU A 87 -9.28 -21.92 -11.26
N LEU A 88 -8.90 -22.15 -12.52
CA LEU A 88 -7.50 -22.03 -12.95
C LEU A 88 -6.94 -20.62 -12.74
N LEU A 89 -7.74 -19.59 -13.04
CA LEU A 89 -7.36 -18.20 -12.82
C LEU A 89 -7.17 -17.88 -11.33
N SER A 90 -8.00 -18.45 -10.46
CA SER A 90 -7.85 -18.32 -9.00
C SER A 90 -6.49 -18.85 -8.55
N LEU A 91 -6.14 -20.07 -8.97
CA LEU A 91 -4.85 -20.69 -8.67
C LEU A 91 -3.66 -19.89 -9.23
N ALA A 92 -3.80 -19.36 -10.45
CA ALA A 92 -2.76 -18.53 -11.06
C ALA A 92 -2.53 -17.23 -10.27
N LEU A 93 -3.61 -16.57 -9.82
CA LEU A 93 -3.50 -15.37 -8.98
C LEU A 93 -2.88 -15.68 -7.60
N ASP A 94 -3.19 -16.84 -7.03
CA ASP A 94 -2.57 -17.28 -5.77
C ASP A 94 -1.06 -17.49 -5.93
N SER A 95 -0.63 -18.12 -7.02
CA SER A 95 0.80 -18.25 -7.35
C SER A 95 1.47 -16.87 -7.48
N VAL A 96 0.84 -15.94 -8.18
CA VAL A 96 1.37 -14.56 -8.32
C VAL A 96 1.44 -13.86 -6.97
N ASN A 97 0.45 -14.03 -6.09
CA ASN A 97 0.45 -13.45 -4.76
C ASN A 97 1.62 -13.94 -3.90
N GLU A 98 2.00 -15.21 -4.04
CA GLU A 98 3.19 -15.78 -3.40
C GLU A 98 4.48 -15.19 -3.97
N ASP A 99 4.59 -15.11 -5.30
CA ASP A 99 5.77 -14.58 -6.01
C ASP A 99 6.06 -13.12 -5.62
N ILE A 100 5.02 -12.29 -5.56
CA ILE A 100 5.15 -10.86 -5.20
C ILE A 100 5.21 -10.63 -3.69
N LYS A 101 5.10 -11.70 -2.88
CA LYS A 101 5.05 -11.66 -1.41
C LYS A 101 3.98 -10.71 -0.89
N LEU A 102 2.80 -10.71 -1.52
CA LEU A 102 1.71 -9.76 -1.28
C LEU A 102 1.33 -9.67 0.20
N LYS A 103 1.42 -10.79 0.93
CA LYS A 103 1.18 -10.86 2.38
C LYS A 103 1.96 -9.82 3.18
N ASN A 104 3.21 -9.56 2.81
CA ASN A 104 4.04 -8.58 3.52
C ASN A 104 3.57 -7.14 3.22
N THR A 105 3.21 -6.87 1.96
CA THR A 105 2.66 -5.57 1.54
C THR A 105 1.31 -5.31 2.21
N ILE A 106 0.42 -6.31 2.29
CA ILE A 106 -0.88 -6.20 2.98
C ILE A 106 -0.67 -5.93 4.47
N ARG A 107 0.31 -6.59 5.11
CA ARG A 107 0.62 -6.31 6.52
C ARG A 107 0.99 -4.85 6.74
N ALA A 108 1.85 -4.30 5.90
CA ALA A 108 2.25 -2.90 5.98
C ALA A 108 1.07 -1.96 5.66
N TRP A 109 0.23 -2.34 4.70
CA TRP A 109 -0.97 -1.61 4.31
C TRP A 109 -2.01 -1.51 5.44
N ILE A 110 -2.25 -2.60 6.18
CA ILE A 110 -3.16 -2.58 7.33
C ILE A 110 -2.62 -1.67 8.43
N VAL A 111 -1.31 -1.71 8.70
CA VAL A 111 -0.69 -0.80 9.68
C VAL A 111 -0.90 0.66 9.26
N SER A 112 -0.67 0.98 7.99
CA SER A 112 -0.91 2.32 7.43
C SER A 112 -2.39 2.73 7.53
N ALA A 113 -3.32 1.82 7.26
CA ALA A 113 -4.75 2.05 7.40
C ALA A 113 -5.19 2.32 8.85
N LEU A 114 -4.55 1.71 9.86
CA LEU A 114 -4.84 1.99 11.26
C LEU A 114 -4.47 3.43 11.68
N PHE A 115 -3.56 4.09 10.97
CA PHE A 115 -3.14 5.47 11.22
C PHE A 115 -3.80 6.51 10.32
N GLY A 116 -4.75 6.09 9.49
CA GLY A 116 -5.42 6.95 8.53
C GLY A 116 -5.91 6.14 7.34
N TRP A 117 -5.19 6.26 6.21
CA TRP A 117 -5.53 5.58 4.97
C TRP A 117 -4.41 4.63 4.58
N GLY A 118 -4.78 3.40 4.21
CA GLY A 118 -3.89 2.49 3.52
C GLY A 118 -4.08 2.63 2.03
N ILE A 119 -3.04 3.00 1.29
CA ILE A 119 -3.10 3.16 -0.17
C ILE A 119 -2.10 2.20 -0.80
N MET A 120 -2.54 1.40 -1.75
CA MET A 120 -1.68 0.46 -2.47
C MET A 120 -1.66 0.81 -3.94
N LYS A 121 -0.46 0.93 -4.50
CA LYS A 121 -0.24 1.06 -5.93
C LYS A 121 -0.06 -0.33 -6.51
N VAL A 122 -0.89 -0.67 -7.48
CA VAL A 122 -0.76 -1.90 -8.25
C VAL A 122 -0.46 -1.55 -9.70
N GLY A 123 0.29 -2.41 -10.38
CA GLY A 123 0.58 -2.22 -11.79
C GLY A 123 1.33 -3.39 -12.39
N LEU A 124 1.65 -3.26 -13.67
CA LEU A 124 2.49 -4.20 -14.40
C LEU A 124 3.87 -3.55 -14.55
N ALA A 125 4.90 -4.20 -14.04
CA ALA A 125 6.27 -3.77 -14.23
C ALA A 125 6.76 -4.23 -15.61
N ALA A 126 6.81 -3.31 -16.56
CA ALA A 126 7.55 -3.52 -17.80
C ALA A 126 9.04 -3.28 -17.52
N LYS A 127 9.75 -4.28 -17.00
CA LYS A 127 11.21 -4.18 -16.85
C LYS A 127 11.89 -4.79 -18.07
N GLY A 128 12.45 -3.92 -18.90
CA GLY A 128 13.32 -4.29 -20.01
C GLY A 128 14.62 -4.89 -19.50
N GLU A 129 14.67 -6.21 -19.45
CA GLU A 129 15.72 -7.05 -20.04
C GLU A 129 15.26 -8.51 -19.88
N MET A 130 14.88 -9.13 -21.00
CA MET A 130 14.66 -10.58 -21.03
C MET A 130 16.01 -11.26 -20.85
N ILE A 131 16.18 -12.01 -19.77
CA ILE A 131 17.33 -12.89 -19.59
C ILE A 131 17.11 -14.09 -20.53
N LYS A 132 18.02 -14.28 -21.49
CA LYS A 132 18.02 -15.50 -22.30
C LYS A 132 18.48 -16.69 -21.45
N PHE A 133 17.64 -17.70 -21.31
CA PHE A 133 17.88 -18.99 -20.69
C PHE A 133 17.69 -20.07 -21.75
N GLY A 134 18.70 -20.92 -22.01
CA GLY A 134 18.58 -22.19 -22.75
C GLY A 134 17.36 -22.30 -23.69
N ASP A 135 16.37 -23.12 -23.31
CA ASP A 135 15.07 -23.28 -23.99
C ASP A 135 13.89 -22.53 -23.30
N VAL A 136 14.10 -21.67 -22.30
CA VAL A 136 12.99 -20.96 -21.61
C VAL A 136 13.32 -19.52 -21.23
N ASN A 137 12.74 -18.55 -21.93
CA ASN A 137 12.81 -17.11 -21.57
C ASN A 137 11.43 -16.64 -21.09
N VAL A 138 11.28 -16.19 -19.84
CA VAL A 138 10.00 -15.65 -19.32
C VAL A 138 10.24 -14.72 -18.10
N ASP A 139 9.62 -13.53 -17.93
CA ASP A 139 9.10 -12.53 -18.89
C ASP A 139 8.93 -11.14 -18.20
N PRO A 140 9.00 -10.01 -18.94
CA PRO A 140 8.53 -8.69 -18.52
C PRO A 140 7.01 -8.67 -18.31
N GLY A 141 6.52 -7.82 -17.40
CA GLY A 141 5.08 -7.69 -17.10
C GLY A 141 4.66 -8.20 -15.72
N GLN A 142 5.63 -8.44 -14.82
CA GLN A 142 5.35 -8.86 -13.45
C GLN A 142 4.39 -7.88 -12.76
N VAL A 143 3.27 -8.40 -12.24
CA VAL A 143 2.37 -7.63 -11.39
C VAL A 143 3.14 -7.20 -10.15
N TYR A 144 3.03 -5.95 -9.74
CA TYR A 144 3.57 -5.48 -8.48
C TYR A 144 2.49 -4.82 -7.65
N ALA A 145 2.68 -4.87 -6.33
CA ALA A 145 1.84 -4.21 -5.35
C ALA A 145 2.75 -3.54 -4.31
N GLU A 146 2.72 -2.21 -4.27
CA GLU A 146 3.54 -1.40 -3.38
C GLU A 146 2.67 -0.52 -2.49
N LEU A 147 3.06 -0.39 -1.23
CA LEU A 147 2.42 0.54 -0.30
C LEU A 147 2.82 1.97 -0.66
N VAL A 148 1.83 2.86 -0.77
CA VAL A 148 2.05 4.31 -0.93
C VAL A 148 1.76 4.98 0.39
N ASP A 149 2.74 5.73 0.89
CA ASP A 149 2.55 6.56 2.08
C ASP A 149 1.59 7.72 1.76
N LEU A 150 0.78 8.11 2.75
CA LEU A 150 -0.15 9.23 2.64
C LEU A 150 0.57 10.55 2.34
N ASP A 151 1.83 10.68 2.75
CA ASP A 151 2.69 11.82 2.43
C ASP A 151 3.09 11.88 0.95
N ASN A 152 3.09 10.74 0.26
CA ASN A 152 3.36 10.66 -1.18
C ASN A 152 2.08 10.61 -2.01
N PHE A 153 0.91 10.56 -1.37
CA PHE A 153 -0.38 10.55 -2.04
C PHE A 153 -1.01 11.95 -2.09
N ILE A 154 -1.61 12.25 -3.23
CA ILE A 154 -2.39 13.47 -3.46
C ILE A 154 -3.71 13.05 -4.09
N MET A 155 -4.80 13.40 -3.44
CA MET A 155 -6.14 13.24 -4.01
C MET A 155 -6.39 14.36 -5.01
N ASP A 156 -7.04 14.03 -6.13
CA ASP A 156 -7.45 15.03 -7.12
C ASP A 156 -8.31 16.11 -6.45
N PRO A 157 -7.95 17.41 -6.56
CA PRO A 157 -8.70 18.50 -5.95
C PRO A 157 -10.15 18.60 -6.42
N VAL A 158 -10.52 18.00 -7.56
CA VAL A 158 -11.88 18.07 -8.13
C VAL A 158 -12.74 16.86 -7.74
N CYS A 159 -12.14 15.81 -7.18
CA CYS A 159 -12.89 14.62 -6.77
C CYS A 159 -13.65 14.89 -5.45
N THR A 160 -14.98 14.91 -5.52
CA THR A 160 -15.92 14.96 -4.38
C THR A 160 -16.37 13.58 -3.95
#